data_AF-A0A7S1ZZP4-F1
#
_entry.id   AF-A0A7S1ZZP4-F1
#
_cell.length_a   1.000
_cell.length_b   1.000
_cell.length_c   1.000
_cell.angle_alpha   90.00
_cell.angle_beta   90.00
_cell.angle_gamma   90.00
#
_symmetry.space_group_name_H-M   'P 1'
#
loop_
_entity.id
_entity.type
_entity.pdbx_description
1 polymer ?
#
loop_
_entity_poly.entity_id
_entity_poly.type
_entity_poly.pdbx_seq_one_letter_code
_entity_poly.pdbx_strand_id
1 'polypeptide(L)'
;RDAILPVLCFVLAALESGMALFGDHIRQAGDLPIILCLTGWVFYMMATYTRILLLYPNNEDLKNNTIPMNVEYVMHRYGEWTMLMLGESVLSLLIIEASEGLHYYISFFAGVVSVTWLQYLHFKSQPYHAEDHCLVRSKNAAATFAMIMQVYSAALIILGGSY
;
A
#
# COMPACT_ATOMS: atom_id res chain seq x y z
N ARG A 1 -4.53 -15.55 26.17
CA ARG A 1 -4.65 -14.16 26.68
C ARG A 1 -3.28 -13.59 27.10
N ASP A 2 -2.27 -14.44 27.25
CA ASP A 2 -0.93 -14.07 27.75
C ASP A 2 0.05 -13.58 26.66
N ALA A 3 -0.26 -13.79 25.38
CA ALA A 3 0.54 -13.27 24.26
C ALA A 3 0.24 -11.79 23.90
N ILE A 4 -0.77 -11.18 24.53
CA ILE A 4 -1.20 -9.81 24.22
C ILE A 4 -0.23 -8.78 24.81
N LEU A 5 0.27 -9.04 26.03
CA LEU A 5 1.19 -8.16 26.75
C LEU A 5 2.55 -7.99 26.05
N PRO A 6 3.24 -9.05 25.58
CA PRO A 6 4.54 -8.89 24.91
C PRO A 6 4.44 -8.19 23.55
N VAL A 7 3.35 -8.39 22.80
CA VAL A 7 3.14 -7.74 21.51
C VAL A 7 2.82 -6.26 21.69
N LEU A 8 2.00 -5.91 22.69
CA LEU A 8 1.73 -4.51 23.04
C LEU A 8 3.02 -3.78 23.48
N CYS A 9 3.85 -4.45 24.30
CA CYS A 9 5.16 -3.93 24.69
C CYS A 9 6.11 -3.78 23.50
N PHE A 10 6.09 -4.69 22.53
CA PHE A 10 6.93 -4.59 21.33
C PHE A 10 6.51 -3.41 20.43
N VAL A 11 5.21 -3.21 20.24
CA VAL A 11 4.67 -2.07 19.47
C VAL A 11 4.94 -0.74 20.18
N LEU A 12 4.81 -0.69 21.51
CA LEU A 12 5.15 0.51 22.30
C LEU A 12 6.65 0.78 22.32
N ALA A 13 7.49 -0.26 22.42
CA ALA A 13 8.95 -0.10 22.34
C ALA A 13 9.40 0.35 20.95
N ALA A 14 8.77 -0.15 19.88
CA ALA A 14 8.99 0.32 18.52
C ALA A 14 8.53 1.77 18.32
N LEU A 15 7.44 2.19 18.99
CA LEU A 15 6.96 3.58 19.02
C LEU A 15 8.00 4.51 19.68
N GLU A 16 8.51 4.12 20.85
CA GLU A 16 9.50 4.93 21.59
C GLU A 16 10.84 5.00 20.84
N SER A 17 11.31 3.88 20.29
CA SER A 17 12.59 3.85 19.56
C SER A 17 12.51 4.56 18.20
N GLY A 18 11.35 4.52 17.51
CA GLY A 18 11.11 5.30 16.30
C GLY A 18 11.11 6.82 16.56
N MET A 19 10.50 7.27 17.66
CA MET A 19 10.51 8.69 18.05
C MET A 19 11.90 9.17 18.49
N ALA A 20 12.67 8.31 19.16
CA ALA A 20 14.02 8.64 19.60
C ALA A 20 15.02 8.74 18.43
N LEU A 21 14.90 7.88 17.41
CA LEU A 21 15.80 7.89 16.25
C LEU A 21 15.55 9.08 15.31
N PHE A 22 14.33 9.61 15.27
CA PHE A 22 13.95 10.75 14.43
C PHE A 22 14.18 12.11 15.09
N GLY A 23 14.26 12.18 16.43
CA GLY A 23 14.34 13.42 17.19
C GLY A 23 15.57 14.30 16.86
N ASP A 24 16.70 13.69 16.50
CA ASP A 24 17.94 14.43 16.24
C ASP A 24 18.05 14.95 14.80
N HIS A 25 17.33 14.37 13.83
CA HIS A 25 17.31 14.86 12.44
C HIS A 25 16.21 15.89 12.16
N ILE A 26 15.25 16.06 13.09
CA ILE A 26 14.05 16.90 12.98
C ILE A 26 14.32 18.42 13.07
N ARG A 27 15.54 18.85 13.40
CA ARG A 27 15.83 20.26 13.74
C ARG A 27 16.09 21.19 12.53
N GLN A 28 16.11 20.69 11.30
CA GLN A 28 16.31 21.47 10.07
C GLN A 28 15.40 20.98 8.94
N ALA A 29 14.25 21.62 8.70
CA ALA A 29 13.57 21.81 7.39
C ALA A 29 12.05 22.03 7.55
N GLY A 30 11.45 22.82 6.65
CA GLY A 30 10.00 23.08 6.57
C GLY A 30 9.12 21.86 6.29
N ASP A 31 9.72 20.68 6.12
CA ASP A 31 9.03 19.42 5.77
C ASP A 31 8.61 18.60 7.00
N LEU A 32 8.87 19.10 8.21
CA LEU A 32 8.50 18.48 9.48
C LEU A 32 7.04 17.97 9.54
N PRO A 33 6.01 18.75 9.15
CA PRO A 33 4.63 18.26 9.25
C PRO A 33 4.36 17.09 8.30
N ILE A 34 5.01 17.05 7.13
CA ILE A 34 4.85 15.99 6.14
C ILE A 34 5.47 14.69 6.68
N ILE A 35 6.67 14.78 7.23
CA ILE A 35 7.39 13.64 7.82
C ILE A 35 6.64 13.08 9.04
N LEU A 36 6.11 13.93 9.92
CA LEU A 36 5.32 13.49 11.07
C LEU A 36 4.00 12.81 10.65
N CYS A 37 3.30 13.34 9.64
CA CYS A 37 2.11 12.71 9.08
C CYS A 37 2.44 11.34 8.47
N LEU A 38 3.52 11.24 7.68
CA LEU A 38 3.91 9.99 7.04
C LEU A 38 4.31 8.93 8.07
N THR A 39 5.18 9.29 9.03
CA THR A 39 5.64 8.37 10.08
C THR A 39 4.49 7.92 10.99
N GLY A 40 3.60 8.84 11.37
CA GLY A 40 2.40 8.52 12.14
C GLY A 40 1.46 7.57 11.39
N TRP A 41 1.27 7.79 10.08
CA TRP A 41 0.48 6.89 9.24
C TRP A 41 1.09 5.49 9.13
N VAL A 42 2.40 5.40 8.84
CA VAL A 42 3.12 4.11 8.77
C VAL A 42 2.99 3.36 10.09
N PHE A 43 3.18 4.04 11.21
CA PHE A 43 3.05 3.43 12.53
C PHE A 43 1.63 2.92 12.79
N TYR A 44 0.62 3.74 12.51
CA TYR A 44 -0.79 3.37 12.65
C TYR A 44 -1.15 2.13 11.82
N MET A 45 -0.67 2.07 10.58
CA MET A 45 -0.86 0.91 9.70
C MET A 45 -0.19 -0.34 10.28
N MET A 46 1.08 -0.25 10.67
CA MET A 46 1.82 -1.37 11.27
C MET A 46 1.16 -1.89 12.54
N ALA A 47 0.71 -1.01 13.44
CA ALA A 47 0.01 -1.37 14.66
C ALA A 47 -1.33 -2.06 14.36
N THR A 48 -2.08 -1.55 13.39
CA THR A 48 -3.37 -2.12 12.96
C THR A 48 -3.19 -3.52 12.37
N TYR A 49 -2.23 -3.71 11.47
CA TYR A 49 -1.98 -5.02 10.88
C TYR A 49 -1.46 -6.03 11.89
N THR A 50 -0.55 -5.62 12.78
CA THR A 50 -0.06 -6.48 13.87
C THR A 50 -1.22 -6.92 14.77
N ARG A 51 -2.15 -6.01 15.09
CA ARG A 51 -3.35 -6.34 15.87
C ARG A 51 -4.27 -7.31 15.13
N ILE A 52 -4.50 -7.12 13.84
CA ILE A 52 -5.38 -8.01 13.06
C ILE A 52 -4.77 -9.41 12.92
N LEU A 53 -3.47 -9.51 12.62
CA LEU A 53 -2.78 -10.76 12.37
C LEU A 53 -2.49 -11.58 13.64
N LEU A 54 -2.07 -10.92 14.73
CA LEU A 54 -1.64 -11.61 15.95
C LEU A 54 -2.68 -11.65 17.06
N LEU A 55 -3.48 -10.58 17.22
CA LEU A 55 -4.37 -10.43 18.39
C LEU A 55 -5.80 -10.87 18.13
N TYR A 56 -6.23 -10.89 16.87
CA TYR A 56 -7.57 -11.40 16.55
C TYR A 56 -7.51 -12.93 16.49
N PRO A 57 -8.25 -13.67 17.33
CA PRO A 57 -8.33 -15.13 17.23
C PRO A 57 -9.00 -15.53 15.91
N ASN A 58 -8.63 -16.68 15.35
CA ASN A 58 -9.16 -17.18 14.08
C ASN A 58 -10.55 -17.83 14.23
N ASN A 59 -11.33 -17.36 15.20
CA ASN A 59 -12.64 -17.92 15.51
C ASN A 59 -13.67 -17.45 14.48
N GLU A 60 -14.62 -18.33 14.17
CA GLU A 60 -15.67 -18.14 13.16
C GLU A 60 -16.63 -16.97 13.48
N ASP A 61 -16.59 -16.43 14.70
CA ASP A 61 -17.39 -15.29 15.17
C ASP A 61 -17.06 -13.96 14.49
N LEU A 62 -15.99 -13.90 13.68
CA LEU A 62 -15.64 -12.72 12.89
C LEU A 62 -16.80 -12.23 12.05
N LYS A 63 -17.54 -13.15 11.41
CA LYS A 63 -18.69 -12.78 10.56
C LYS A 63 -19.79 -12.04 11.34
N ASN A 64 -19.90 -12.29 12.64
CA ASN A 64 -20.90 -11.66 13.51
C ASN A 64 -20.44 -10.30 14.06
N ASN A 65 -19.13 -10.04 14.13
CA ASN A 65 -18.57 -8.83 14.74
C ASN A 65 -17.98 -7.85 13.71
N THR A 66 -17.85 -8.23 12.45
CA THR A 66 -17.43 -7.34 11.36
C THR A 66 -18.62 -6.91 10.51
N ILE A 67 -18.59 -5.66 10.06
CA ILE A 67 -19.56 -5.14 9.10
C ILE A 67 -19.45 -6.00 7.83
N PRO A 68 -20.55 -6.58 7.34
CA PRO A 68 -20.54 -7.34 6.10
C PRO A 68 -20.10 -6.42 4.97
N MET A 69 -18.96 -6.74 4.37
CA MET A 69 -18.37 -5.96 3.30
C MET A 69 -18.72 -6.62 1.97
N ASN A 70 -19.31 -5.87 1.04
CA ASN A 70 -19.51 -6.36 -0.31
C ASN A 70 -18.15 -6.41 -1.03
N VAL A 71 -17.60 -7.62 -1.17
CA VAL A 71 -16.27 -7.83 -1.76
C VAL A 71 -16.22 -7.42 -3.23
N GLU A 72 -17.30 -7.62 -3.99
CA GLU A 72 -17.38 -7.18 -5.38
C GLU A 72 -17.24 -5.66 -5.50
N TYR A 73 -17.92 -4.92 -4.62
CA TYR A 73 -17.78 -3.47 -4.55
C TYR A 73 -16.35 -3.04 -4.16
N VAL A 74 -15.72 -3.74 -3.22
CA VAL A 74 -14.36 -3.44 -2.79
C VAL A 74 -13.35 -3.72 -3.90
N MET A 75 -13.48 -4.83 -4.62
CA MET A 75 -12.64 -5.14 -5.77
C MET A 75 -12.75 -4.06 -6.86
N HIS A 76 -13.97 -3.60 -7.14
CA HIS A 76 -14.20 -2.49 -8.07
C HIS A 76 -13.44 -1.22 -7.63
N ARG A 77 -13.52 -0.86 -6.35
CA ARG A 77 -12.80 0.31 -5.79
C ARG A 77 -11.28 0.15 -5.83
N TYR A 78 -10.76 -1.07 -5.60
CA TYR A 78 -9.33 -1.32 -5.78
C TYR A 78 -8.89 -1.20 -7.24
N GLY A 79 -9.72 -1.63 -8.19
CA GLY A 79 -9.49 -1.43 -9.62
C GLY A 79 -9.41 0.05 -10.00
N GLU A 80 -10.37 0.87 -9.53
CA GLU A 80 -10.36 2.33 -9.70
C GLU A 80 -9.11 2.97 -9.08
N TRP A 81 -8.74 2.55 -7.87
CA TRP A 81 -7.54 3.02 -7.19
C TRP A 81 -6.26 2.72 -7.97
N THR A 82 -6.12 1.49 -8.47
CA THR A 82 -4.97 1.10 -9.30
C THR A 82 -4.93 1.87 -10.61
N MET A 83 -6.09 2.11 -11.25
CA MET A 83 -6.17 2.94 -12.46
C MET A 83 -5.71 4.38 -12.20
N LEU A 84 -6.05 4.95 -11.04
CA LEU A 84 -5.57 6.28 -10.63
C LEU A 84 -4.04 6.30 -10.48
N MET A 85 -3.46 5.32 -9.79
CA MET A 85 -2.00 5.26 -9.60
C MET A 85 -1.25 5.07 -10.92
N LEU A 86 -1.79 4.27 -11.84
CA LEU A 86 -1.25 4.16 -13.19
C LEU A 86 -1.33 5.49 -13.95
N GLY A 87 -2.44 6.22 -13.83
CA GLY A 87 -2.61 7.55 -14.41
C GLY A 87 -1.55 8.54 -13.92
N GLU A 88 -1.34 8.61 -12.60
CA GLU A 88 -0.29 9.45 -11.99
C GLU A 88 1.12 9.05 -12.46
N SER A 89 1.35 7.74 -12.65
CA SER A 89 2.62 7.24 -13.17
C SER A 89 2.88 7.71 -14.61
N VAL A 90 1.85 7.69 -15.48
CA VAL A 90 1.95 8.19 -16.85
C VAL A 90 2.11 9.70 -16.89
N LEU A 91 1.40 10.44 -16.03
CA LEU A 91 1.58 11.89 -15.92
C LEU A 91 3.00 12.25 -15.48
N SER A 92 3.60 11.45 -14.59
CA SER A 92 4.99 11.64 -14.17
C SER A 92 5.99 11.53 -15.32
N LEU A 93 5.75 10.62 -16.29
CA LEU A 93 6.58 10.49 -17.49
C LEU A 93 6.51 11.73 -18.40
N LEU A 94 5.40 12.49 -18.37
CA LEU A 94 5.18 13.65 -19.23
C LEU A 94 5.77 14.95 -18.66
N ILE A 95 6.07 14.99 -17.35
CA ILE A 95 6.57 16.19 -16.67
C ILE A 95 8.06 16.42 -16.96
N ILE A 96 8.81 15.40 -17.38
CA ILE A 96 10.24 15.52 -17.70
C ILE A 96 10.43 16.46 -18.90
N GLU A 97 11.33 17.44 -18.73
CA GLU A 97 11.68 18.38 -19.79
C GLU A 97 12.11 17.61 -21.06
N ALA A 98 11.35 17.84 -22.14
CA ALA A 98 11.58 17.17 -23.42
C ALA A 98 12.89 17.66 -24.04
N SER A 99 13.98 17.00 -23.70
CA SER A 99 15.20 17.01 -24.48
C SER A 99 14.90 16.31 -25.81
N GLU A 100 15.13 16.97 -26.95
CA GLU A 100 14.90 16.42 -28.31
C GLU A 100 15.89 15.28 -28.69
N GLY A 101 16.32 14.47 -27.71
CA GLY A 101 17.23 13.36 -27.89
C GLY A 101 16.53 12.03 -28.14
N LEU A 102 17.13 11.16 -28.95
CA LEU A 102 16.69 9.77 -29.15
C LEU A 102 16.54 8.99 -27.83
N HIS A 103 17.38 9.29 -26.84
CA HIS A 103 17.30 8.69 -25.51
C HIS A 103 15.99 9.02 -24.78
N TYR A 104 15.47 10.23 -24.93
CA TYR A 104 14.19 10.63 -24.33
C TYR A 104 13.03 9.78 -24.87
N TYR A 105 12.94 9.64 -26.20
CA TYR A 105 11.89 8.83 -26.82
C TYR A 105 11.97 7.36 -26.40
N ILE A 106 13.17 6.78 -26.32
CA ILE A 106 13.35 5.39 -25.88
C ILE A 106 12.84 5.21 -24.43
N SER A 107 13.27 6.08 -23.50
CA SER A 107 12.81 6.02 -22.11
C SER A 107 11.31 6.22 -21.99
N PHE A 108 10.76 7.20 -22.72
CA PHE A 108 9.32 7.47 -22.73
C PHE A 108 8.50 6.27 -23.22
N PHE A 109 8.83 5.70 -24.38
CA PHE A 109 8.12 4.54 -24.92
C PHE A 109 8.33 3.30 -24.04
N ALA A 110 9.52 3.09 -23.47
CA ALA A 110 9.77 2.01 -22.53
C ALA A 110 8.92 2.15 -21.26
N GLY A 111 8.77 3.37 -20.73
CA GLY A 111 7.89 3.67 -19.60
C GLY A 111 6.42 3.37 -19.92
N VAL A 112 5.90 3.89 -21.03
CA VAL A 112 4.51 3.66 -21.46
C VAL A 112 4.22 2.17 -21.66
N VAL A 113 5.11 1.43 -22.33
CA VAL A 113 4.95 -0.02 -22.55
C VAL A 113 4.98 -0.78 -21.22
N SER A 114 5.88 -0.41 -20.30
CA SER A 114 5.99 -1.06 -18.98
C SER A 114 4.76 -0.83 -18.11
N VAL A 115 4.25 0.40 -18.06
CA VAL A 115 3.01 0.73 -17.33
C VAL A 115 1.80 0.00 -17.96
N THR A 116 1.69 -0.02 -19.29
CA THR A 116 0.63 -0.74 -20.00
C THR A 116 0.68 -2.24 -19.73
N TRP A 117 1.88 -2.83 -19.72
CA TRP A 117 2.09 -4.24 -19.43
C TRP A 117 1.71 -4.59 -17.99
N LEU A 118 2.09 -3.75 -17.02
CA LEU A 118 1.69 -3.92 -15.62
C LEU A 118 0.18 -3.81 -15.44
N GLN A 119 -0.47 -2.86 -16.11
CA GLN A 119 -1.93 -2.74 -16.11
C GLN A 119 -2.58 -4.04 -16.61
N TYR A 120 -2.10 -4.57 -17.73
CA TYR A 120 -2.61 -5.82 -18.29
C TYR A 120 -2.42 -7.00 -17.32
N LEU A 121 -1.21 -7.15 -16.75
CA LEU A 121 -0.93 -8.21 -15.77
C LEU A 121 -1.80 -8.09 -14.52
N HIS A 122 -2.02 -6.87 -14.02
CA HIS A 122 -2.85 -6.62 -12.85
C HIS A 122 -4.29 -7.12 -13.08
N PHE A 123 -4.97 -6.65 -14.12
CA PHE A 123 -6.35 -7.06 -14.41
C PHE A 123 -6.46 -8.54 -14.78
N LYS A 124 -5.45 -9.11 -15.43
CA LYS A 124 -5.41 -10.55 -15.71
C LYS A 124 -5.28 -11.40 -14.43
N SER A 125 -4.61 -10.88 -13.41
CA SER A 125 -4.42 -11.57 -12.13
C SER A 125 -5.63 -11.50 -11.19
N GLN A 126 -6.57 -10.58 -11.45
CA GLN A 126 -7.76 -10.45 -10.63
C GLN A 126 -8.76 -11.58 -10.92
N PRO A 127 -9.38 -12.19 -9.90
CA PRO A 127 -10.41 -13.20 -10.10
C PRO A 127 -11.68 -12.58 -10.68
N TYR A 128 -12.37 -13.30 -11.56
CA TYR A 128 -13.64 -12.86 -12.16
C TYR A 128 -14.81 -12.89 -11.17
N HIS A 129 -14.74 -13.76 -10.16
CA HIS A 129 -15.78 -13.94 -9.16
C HIS A 129 -15.27 -13.49 -7.78
N ALA A 130 -16.13 -12.78 -7.04
CA ALA A 130 -15.79 -12.29 -5.71
C ALA A 130 -15.53 -13.42 -4.70
N GLU A 131 -16.15 -14.59 -4.91
CA GLU A 131 -16.01 -15.78 -4.06
C GLU A 131 -14.58 -16.33 -4.04
N ASP A 132 -13.86 -16.19 -5.16
CA ASP A 132 -12.48 -16.64 -5.31
C ASP A 132 -11.47 -15.63 -4.74
N HIS A 133 -11.93 -14.45 -4.31
CA HIS A 133 -11.07 -13.38 -3.85
C HIS A 133 -10.51 -13.67 -2.44
N CYS A 134 -9.25 -13.30 -2.21
CA CYS A 134 -8.56 -13.50 -0.93
C CYS A 134 -9.26 -12.82 0.26
N LEU A 135 -10.05 -11.77 0.00
CA LEU A 135 -10.86 -11.05 0.98
C LEU A 135 -12.00 -11.91 1.56
N VAL A 136 -12.52 -12.88 0.80
CA VAL A 136 -13.55 -13.83 1.26
C VAL A 136 -12.92 -15.00 2.01
N ARG A 137 -11.75 -15.46 1.55
CA ARG A 137 -11.16 -16.72 1.99
C ARG A 137 -10.68 -16.70 3.44
N SER A 138 -10.00 -15.65 3.88
CA SER A 138 -9.55 -15.54 5.27
C SER A 138 -9.16 -14.12 5.64
N LYS A 139 -9.31 -13.78 6.91
CA LYS A 139 -8.89 -12.48 7.46
C LYS A 139 -7.38 -12.19 7.25
N ASN A 140 -6.55 -13.23 7.35
CA ASN A 140 -5.10 -13.08 7.23
C ASN A 140 -4.74 -12.79 5.77
N ALA A 141 -5.35 -13.51 4.82
CA ALA A 141 -5.19 -13.23 3.41
C ALA A 141 -5.70 -11.82 3.05
N ALA A 142 -6.84 -11.40 3.63
CA ALA A 142 -7.37 -10.05 3.46
C ALA A 142 -6.40 -8.96 3.96
N ALA A 143 -5.85 -9.13 5.17
CA ALA A 143 -4.88 -8.22 5.75
C ALA A 143 -3.56 -8.17 4.94
N THR A 144 -3.05 -9.34 4.53
CA THR A 144 -1.86 -9.43 3.68
C THR A 144 -2.09 -8.78 2.32
N PHE A 145 -3.25 -8.99 1.70
CA PHE A 145 -3.61 -8.35 0.44
C PHE A 145 -3.65 -6.82 0.58
N ALA A 146 -4.27 -6.30 1.63
CA ALA A 146 -4.31 -4.86 1.87
C ALA A 146 -2.90 -4.25 2.04
N MET A 147 -1.99 -4.94 2.73
CA MET A 147 -0.58 -4.52 2.83
C MET A 147 0.12 -4.51 1.47
N ILE A 148 -0.01 -5.61 0.71
CA ILE A 148 0.61 -5.72 -0.62
C ILE A 148 0.08 -4.64 -1.55
N MET A 149 -1.22 -4.34 -1.52
CA MET A 149 -1.83 -3.29 -2.35
C MET A 149 -1.26 -1.90 -2.06
N GLN A 150 -0.93 -1.59 -0.80
CA GLN A 150 -0.28 -0.31 -0.45
C GLN A 150 1.14 -0.22 -1.03
N VAL A 151 1.94 -1.27 -0.85
CA VAL A 151 3.30 -1.35 -1.41
C VAL A 151 3.26 -1.29 -2.94
N TYR A 152 2.32 -2.02 -3.55
CA TYR A 152 2.11 -2.04 -4.99
C TYR A 152 1.74 -0.65 -5.53
N SER A 153 0.87 0.08 -4.85
CA SER A 153 0.47 1.45 -5.24
C SER A 153 1.65 2.41 -5.23
N ALA A 154 2.49 2.35 -4.19
CA ALA A 154 3.71 3.17 -4.13
C ALA A 154 4.71 2.78 -5.23
N ALA A 155 4.87 1.47 -5.49
CA ALA A 155 5.76 0.98 -6.53
C ALA A 155 5.33 1.44 -7.94
N LEU A 156 4.03 1.52 -8.22
CA LEU A 156 3.52 2.03 -9.50
C LEU A 156 3.95 3.49 -9.72
N ILE A 157 3.75 4.36 -8.71
CA ILE A 157 4.14 5.77 -8.81
C ILE A 157 5.65 5.92 -9.02
N ILE A 158 6.46 5.18 -8.24
CA ILE A 158 7.92 5.21 -8.34
C ILE A 158 8.38 4.77 -9.74
N LEU A 159 7.72 3.77 -10.34
CA LEU A 159 8.03 3.32 -11.68
C LEU A 159 7.88 4.47 -12.70
N GLY A 160 6.78 5.22 -12.63
CA GLY A 160 6.56 6.39 -13.50
C GLY A 160 7.64 7.46 -13.36
N GLY A 161 8.17 7.66 -12.15
CA GLY A 161 9.26 8.61 -11.90
C GLY A 161 10.68 8.06 -12.14
N SER A 162 10.83 6.78 -12.50
CA SER A 162 12.14 6.14 -12.67
C SER A 162 12.70 6.19 -14.10
N TYR A 163 11.85 6.51 -15.08
CA TYR A 163 12.23 6.71 -16.49
C TYR A 163 12.53 8.18 -16.76
#